data_AF-A0A533YXV2-F1
#
_entry.id   AF-A0A533YXV2-F1
#
_cell.length_a   1.000
_cell.length_b   1.000
_cell.length_c   1.000
_cell.angle_alpha   90.00
_cell.angle_beta   90.00
_cell.angle_gamma   90.00
#
_symmetry.space_group_name_H-M   'P 1'
#
loop_
_entity.id
_entity.type
_entity.pdbx_description
1 polymer ?
#
loop_
_entity_poly.entity_id
_entity_poly.type
_entity_poly.pdbx_seq_one_letter_code
_entity_poly.pdbx_strand_id
1 'polypeptide(L)'
;MVKVKICGNTNLEDAMAAVQAGADAVGFVFYAKSPRAVDPKAASEIISRLPPFVVPVGVFVNEDLSIVRRIMERCTIPLAQLHGEESPQYCAEL
;
A
#
# COMPACT_ATOMS: atom_id res chain seq x y z
N MET A 1 7.49 9.37 -20.09
CA MET A 1 6.60 10.11 -19.15
C MET A 1 6.89 9.59 -17.74
N VAL A 2 6.85 10.45 -16.72
CA VAL A 2 7.18 10.08 -15.34
C VAL A 2 5.95 9.48 -14.66
N LYS A 3 6.13 8.42 -13.86
CA LYS A 3 5.07 7.87 -13.00
C LYS A 3 5.07 8.52 -11.63
N VAL A 4 3.89 8.75 -11.05
CA VAL A 4 3.68 9.41 -9.76
C VAL A 4 2.90 8.50 -8.81
N LYS A 5 3.41 8.36 -7.58
CA LYS A 5 2.75 7.65 -6.47
C LYS A 5 2.46 8.62 -5.33
N ILE A 6 1.22 8.66 -4.85
CA ILE A 6 0.82 9.42 -3.65
C ILE A 6 0.71 8.46 -2.47
N CYS A 7 1.51 8.67 -1.42
CA CYS A 7 1.68 7.70 -0.33
C CYS A 7 1.07 8.15 1.00
N GLY A 8 0.60 7.20 1.80
CA GLY A 8 0.08 7.46 3.14
C GLY A 8 -1.40 7.83 3.17
N ASN A 9 -2.18 7.31 2.23
CA ASN A 9 -3.63 7.50 2.21
C ASN A 9 -4.26 6.70 3.35
N THR A 10 -5.13 7.35 4.13
CA THR A 10 -5.83 6.76 5.27
C THR A 10 -7.35 6.78 5.13
N ASN A 11 -7.86 7.46 4.10
CA ASN A 11 -9.28 7.59 3.81
C ASN A 11 -9.54 7.55 2.29
N LEU A 12 -10.81 7.34 1.91
CA LEU A 12 -11.20 7.21 0.50
C LEU A 12 -11.13 8.54 -0.26
N GLU A 13 -11.45 9.66 0.39
CA GLU A 13 -11.49 10.98 -0.24
C GLU A 13 -10.10 11.37 -0.77
N ASP A 14 -9.07 11.24 0.06
CA ASP A 14 -7.67 11.53 -0.32
C ASP A 14 -7.17 10.59 -1.43
N ALA A 15 -7.48 9.30 -1.32
CA ALA A 15 -7.09 8.32 -2.33
C ALA A 15 -7.73 8.65 -3.69
N MET A 16 -9.01 9.01 -3.71
CA MET A 16 -9.71 9.40 -4.94
C MET A 16 -9.23 10.75 -5.47
N ALA A 17 -8.89 11.70 -4.60
CA ALA A 17 -8.30 12.97 -5.01
C ALA A 17 -6.95 12.77 -5.72
N ALA A 18 -6.10 11.88 -5.19
CA ALA A 18 -4.84 11.50 -5.84
C ALA A 18 -5.06 10.87 -7.21
N VAL A 19 -6.05 9.97 -7.32
CA VAL A 19 -6.44 9.34 -8.59
C VAL A 19 -6.92 10.36 -9.61
N GLN A 20 -7.80 11.29 -9.20
CA GLN A 20 -8.32 12.34 -10.08
C GLN A 20 -7.23 13.31 -10.54
N ALA A 21 -6.19 13.52 -9.72
CA ALA A 21 -5.01 14.30 -10.06
C ALA A 21 -4.04 13.57 -11.01
N GLY A 22 -4.32 12.31 -11.36
CA GLY A 22 -3.53 11.52 -12.32
C GLY A 22 -2.42 10.68 -11.70
N ALA A 23 -2.52 10.31 -10.42
CA ALA A 23 -1.57 9.39 -9.80
C ALA A 23 -1.64 7.98 -10.44
N ASP A 24 -0.48 7.42 -10.78
CA ASP A 24 -0.36 6.03 -11.26
C ASP A 24 -0.53 5.01 -10.13
N ALA A 25 -0.26 5.41 -8.89
CA ALA A 25 -0.32 4.55 -7.72
C ALA A 25 -0.69 5.30 -6.44
N VAL A 26 -1.33 4.58 -5.51
CA VAL A 26 -1.66 5.08 -4.17
C VAL A 26 -1.09 4.16 -3.10
N GLY A 27 -0.46 4.73 -2.07
CA GLY A 27 0.23 3.99 -1.02
C GLY A 27 -0.54 3.95 0.30
N PHE A 28 -0.57 2.78 0.94
CA PHE A 28 -1.16 2.51 2.25
C PHE A 28 -0.08 2.04 3.20
N VAL A 29 0.04 2.64 4.38
CA VAL A 29 1.12 2.32 5.34
C VAL A 29 0.61 1.37 6.40
N PHE A 30 1.19 0.17 6.50
CA PHE A 30 0.81 -0.86 7.48
C PHE A 30 1.78 -0.92 8.68
N TYR A 31 2.60 0.12 8.86
CA TYR A 31 3.50 0.23 10.00
C TYR A 31 2.85 1.07 11.13
N ALA A 32 2.49 0.41 12.24
CA ALA A 32 1.71 0.99 13.33
C ALA A 32 2.30 2.25 13.98
N LYS A 33 3.63 2.45 13.94
CA LYS A 33 4.27 3.67 14.50
C LYS A 33 4.22 4.87 13.55
N SER A 34 3.76 4.69 12.31
CA SER A 34 3.56 5.79 11.37
C SER A 34 2.29 6.57 11.74
N PRO A 35 2.30 7.92 11.71
CA PRO A 35 1.06 8.71 11.86
C PRO A 35 0.09 8.52 10.68
N ARG A 36 0.55 7.88 9.59
CA ARG A 36 -0.23 7.56 8.39
C ARG A 36 -0.59 6.07 8.33
N ALA A 37 -0.47 5.36 9.45
CA ALA A 37 -0.83 3.94 9.54
C ALA A 37 -2.32 3.74 9.27
N VAL A 38 -2.66 2.70 8.50
CA VAL A 38 -4.04 2.33 8.19
C VAL A 38 -4.31 0.88 8.60
N ASP A 39 -5.54 0.62 9.06
CA ASP A 39 -6.01 -0.74 9.33
C ASP A 39 -6.22 -1.52 8.01
N PRO A 40 -5.82 -2.80 7.91
CA PRO A 40 -6.04 -3.61 6.71
C PRO A 40 -7.50 -3.70 6.24
N LYS A 41 -8.49 -3.65 7.14
CA LYS A 41 -9.90 -3.60 6.75
C LYS A 41 -10.23 -2.29 6.05
N ALA A 42 -9.82 -1.16 6.63
CA ALA A 42 -10.04 0.16 6.04
C ALA A 42 -9.33 0.30 4.68
N ALA A 43 -8.09 -0.17 4.58
CA ALA A 43 -7.36 -0.19 3.31
C ALA A 43 -8.09 -1.04 2.24
N SER A 44 -8.56 -2.23 2.60
CA SER A 44 -9.33 -3.09 1.69
C SER A 44 -10.61 -2.41 1.18
N GLU A 45 -11.35 -1.70 2.05
CA GLU A 45 -12.55 -0.96 1.67
C GLU A 45 -12.23 0.17 0.68
N ILE A 46 -11.12 0.89 0.87
CA ILE A 46 -10.65 1.94 -0.06
C ILE A 46 -10.23 1.32 -1.40
N ILE A 47 -9.39 0.28 -1.35
CA ILE A 47 -8.82 -0.36 -2.55
C ILE A 47 -9.92 -0.93 -3.45
N SER A 48 -10.98 -1.50 -2.87
CA SER A 48 -12.13 -2.02 -3.62
C SER A 48 -12.87 -0.97 -4.46
N ARG A 49 -12.66 0.33 -4.20
CA ARG A 49 -13.30 1.45 -4.88
C ARG A 49 -12.38 2.19 -5.84
N LEU A 50 -11.10 1.80 -5.91
CA LEU A 50 -10.16 2.41 -6.86
C LEU A 50 -10.56 2.04 -8.29
N PRO A 51 -10.44 2.97 -9.26
CA PRO A 51 -10.66 2.64 -10.65
C PRO A 51 -9.55 1.71 -11.17
N PRO A 52 -9.77 1.04 -12.31
CA PRO A 52 -8.73 0.26 -12.95
C PRO A 52 -7.50 1.13 -13.29
N PHE A 53 -6.35 0.48 -13.41
CA PHE A 53 -5.05 1.05 -13.79
C PHE A 53 -4.37 1.98 -12.76
N VAL A 54 -4.95 2.18 -11.58
CA VAL A 54 -4.25 2.76 -10.42
C VAL A 54 -3.74 1.61 -9.55
N VAL A 55 -2.43 1.60 -9.28
CA VAL A 55 -1.81 0.52 -8.50
C VAL A 55 -1.86 0.84 -7.00
N PRO A 56 -2.57 0.06 -6.16
CA PRO A 56 -2.44 0.17 -4.72
C PRO A 56 -1.11 -0.46 -4.27
N VAL A 57 -0.44 0.19 -3.32
CA VAL A 57 0.87 -0.24 -2.81
C VAL A 57 0.84 -0.31 -1.29
N GLY A 58 1.22 -1.44 -0.72
CA GLY A 58 1.36 -1.61 0.73
C GLY A 58 2.77 -1.26 1.18
N VAL A 59 2.92 -0.42 2.21
CA VAL A 59 4.21 -0.06 2.80
C VAL A 59 4.39 -0.79 4.12
N PHE A 60 5.46 -1.56 4.22
CA PHE A 60 5.81 -2.38 5.38
C PHE A 60 7.20 -1.99 5.90
N VAL A 61 7.44 -2.20 7.19
CA VAL A 61 8.71 -1.89 7.85
C VAL A 61 9.03 -3.04 8.80
N ASN A 62 9.96 -3.91 8.41
CA ASN A 62 10.44 -5.06 9.18
C ASN A 62 9.30 -5.95 9.71
N GLU A 63 8.22 -6.10 8.93
CA GLU A 63 7.08 -6.92 9.29
C GLU A 63 7.34 -8.39 8.91
N ASP A 64 6.75 -9.32 9.66
CA ASP A 64 6.86 -10.74 9.34
C ASP A 64 6.30 -11.05 7.93
N LEU A 65 7.02 -11.87 7.17
CA LEU A 65 6.68 -12.18 5.78
C LEU A 65 5.27 -12.78 5.64
N SER A 66 4.84 -13.61 6.60
CA SER A 66 3.50 -14.20 6.59
C SER A 66 2.41 -13.15 6.81
N ILE A 67 2.70 -12.13 7.62
CA ILE A 67 1.79 -11.00 7.87
C ILE A 67 1.69 -10.11 6.62
N VAL A 68 2.83 -9.81 5.97
CA VAL A 68 2.83 -9.04 4.71
C VAL A 68 1.98 -9.72 3.65
N ARG A 69 2.21 -11.01 3.39
CA ARG A 69 1.42 -11.79 2.42
C ARG A 69 -0.07 -11.77 2.75
N ARG A 70 -0.42 -12.01 4.02
CA ARG A 70 -1.81 -12.00 4.48
C ARG A 70 -2.48 -10.63 4.27
N ILE A 71 -1.78 -9.53 4.53
CA ILE A 71 -2.31 -8.17 4.29
C ILE A 71 -2.48 -7.93 2.80
N MET A 72 -1.49 -8.30 1.98
CA MET A 72 -1.56 -8.14 0.53
C MET A 72 -2.72 -8.91 -0.09
N GLU A 73 -2.90 -10.18 0.28
CA GLU A 73 -4.02 -11.00 -0.16
C GLU A 73 -5.36 -10.40 0.27
N ARG A 74 -5.51 -10.08 1.56
CA ARG A 74 -6.75 -9.50 2.11
C ARG A 74 -7.15 -8.20 1.42
N CYS A 75 -6.18 -7.33 1.15
CA CYS A 75 -6.42 -6.01 0.60
C CYS A 75 -6.37 -5.99 -0.93
N THR A 76 -6.06 -7.12 -1.58
CA THR A 76 -5.80 -7.20 -3.03
C THR A 76 -4.72 -6.21 -3.50
N ILE A 77 -3.63 -6.11 -2.73
CA ILE A 77 -2.49 -5.23 -3.03
C ILE A 77 -1.49 -6.01 -3.87
N PRO A 78 -1.21 -5.60 -5.13
CA PRO A 78 -0.29 -6.30 -6.01
C PRO A 78 1.18 -5.92 -5.78
N LEU A 79 1.48 -4.86 -5.04
CA LEU A 79 2.84 -4.35 -4.87
C LEU A 79 3.14 -4.03 -3.40
N ALA A 80 4.23 -4.61 -2.89
CA ALA A 80 4.80 -4.26 -1.60
C ALA A 80 5.95 -3.26 -1.77
N GLN A 81 6.00 -2.27 -0.89
CA GLN A 81 7.15 -1.41 -0.65
C GLN A 81 7.73 -1.78 0.72
N LEU A 82 8.88 -2.45 0.71
CA LEU A 82 9.66 -2.77 1.89
C LEU A 82 10.52 -1.56 2.24
N HIS A 83 10.33 -1.00 3.43
CA HIS A 83 10.88 0.31 3.82
C HIS A 83 11.65 0.26 5.14
N GLY A 84 12.01 -0.94 5.59
CA GLY A 84 12.87 -1.17 6.73
C GLY A 84 14.27 -1.62 6.32
N GLU A 85 14.75 -2.64 7.02
CA GLU A 85 16.03 -3.30 6.84
C GLU A 85 15.82 -4.75 6.37
N GLU A 86 14.75 -5.00 5.60
CA GLU A 86 14.45 -6.32 5.06
C GLU A 86 15.63 -6.82 4.19
N SER A 87 16.03 -8.07 4.41
CA SER A 87 17.17 -8.65 3.70
C SER A 87 16.83 -8.94 2.23
N PRO A 88 17.84 -9.05 1.34
CA PRO A 88 17.61 -9.51 -0.03
C PRO A 88 16.88 -10.86 -0.12
N GLN A 89 17.11 -11.75 0.85
CA GLN A 89 16.42 -13.04 0.95
C GLN A 89 14.94 -12.85 1.24
N TYR A 90 14.59 -11.99 2.21
CA TYR A 90 13.19 -11.61 2.47
C TYR A 90 12.52 -11.08 1.20
N CYS A 91 13.18 -10.17 0.49
CA CYS A 91 12.66 -9.59 -0.75
C CYS A 91 12.45 -10.63 -1.86
N ALA A 92 13.32 -11.64 -1.95
CA ALA A 92 13.21 -12.70 -2.95
C ALA A 92 12.12 -13.73 -2.63
N GLU A 93 11.78 -13.88 -1.34
CA GLU A 93 10.72 -14.79 -0.91
C GLU A 93 9.33 -14.18 -1.04
N LEU A 94 9.17 -12.87 -0.86
CA LEU A 94 7.86 -12.19 -0.88
C LEU A 94 7.12 -12.35 -2.21
#